data_AF-A0A1Y2A324-F1
#
_entry.id   AF-A0A1Y2A324-F1
#
_cell.length_a   1.000
_cell.length_b   1.000
_cell.length_c   1.000
_cell.angle_alpha   90.00
_cell.angle_beta   90.00
_cell.angle_gamma   90.00
#
_symmetry.space_group_name_H-M   'P 1'
#
loop_
_entity.id
_entity.type
_entity.pdbx_description
1 polymer ?
#
loop_
_entity_poly.entity_id
_entity_poly.type
_entity_poly.pdbx_seq_one_letter_code
_entity_poly.pdbx_strand_id
1 'polypeptide(L)'
;APPKPPTRIVDLYLKNGGLGAYNTQFALSPDHGLGFVVLTAGQSPSIGPDLRFPTMQLINKMITETMVPAFEAAAQQQAAKNFAGRYGSSGNDSIPMALEVVAGDGGLGLGVRNWTGGQLDLLKSYVAAMQGSTIEDLKEEPSLRLYPVDLRDASQVAFRGVYESYTEGNAFSTSETRPFEGYCAAWGGVSEPQYGNVGLDDFVFTIDQEGKAISVDVRGARRMLLRKG
;
A
#
# COMPACT_ATOMS: atom_id res chain seq x y z
N ALA A 1 7.69 22.51 8.13
CA ALA A 1 8.51 21.39 7.61
C ALA A 1 7.79 20.79 6.42
N PRO A 2 8.47 20.30 5.37
CA PRO A 2 7.80 19.52 4.34
C PRO A 2 7.12 18.29 4.99
N PRO A 3 5.97 17.84 4.48
CA PRO A 3 5.30 16.65 5.01
C PRO A 3 6.26 15.46 4.94
N LYS A 4 6.40 14.73 6.04
CA LYS A 4 7.17 13.48 6.05
C LYS A 4 6.51 12.50 5.08
N PRO A 5 7.29 11.75 4.29
CA PRO A 5 6.73 10.67 3.49
C PRO A 5 5.96 9.70 4.41
N PRO A 6 4.81 9.21 3.97
CA PRO A 6 4.02 8.26 4.74
C PRO A 6 4.85 7.01 5.03
N THR A 7 4.76 6.55 6.27
CA THR A 7 5.50 5.36 6.75
C THR A 7 4.50 4.26 7.05
N ARG A 8 4.84 3.03 6.66
CA ARG A 8 4.09 1.83 7.07
C ARG A 8 4.80 1.16 8.23
N ILE A 9 4.03 0.59 9.15
CA ILE A 9 4.57 -0.28 10.21
C ILE A 9 4.92 -1.62 9.58
N VAL A 10 6.04 -2.19 10.03
CA VAL A 10 6.50 -3.53 9.68
C VAL A 10 6.72 -4.29 10.97
N ASP A 11 6.06 -5.44 11.10
CA ASP A 11 6.26 -6.33 12.23
C ASP A 11 7.33 -7.38 11.95
N LEU A 12 8.17 -7.63 12.95
CA LEU A 12 9.14 -8.72 12.97
C LEU A 12 8.82 -9.66 14.13
N TYR A 13 8.52 -10.91 13.81
CA TYR A 13 8.31 -11.97 14.80
C TYR A 13 9.64 -12.61 15.13
N LEU A 14 10.07 -12.47 16.38
CA LEU A 14 11.43 -12.80 16.81
C LEU A 14 11.44 -13.86 17.91
N LYS A 15 12.47 -14.71 17.90
CA LYS A 15 12.81 -15.57 19.04
C LYS A 15 14.32 -15.67 19.22
N ASN A 16 14.80 -15.39 20.43
CA ASN A 16 16.20 -15.56 20.79
C ASN A 16 16.44 -16.84 21.61
N GLY A 17 17.69 -17.28 21.69
CA GLY A 17 18.14 -18.38 22.55
C GLY A 17 19.64 -18.33 22.77
N GLY A 18 20.12 -18.94 23.85
CA GLY A 18 21.54 -19.02 24.14
C GLY A 18 21.88 -20.15 25.10
N LEU A 19 23.02 -20.81 24.86
CA LEU A 19 23.56 -21.87 25.70
C LEU A 19 25.09 -21.83 25.68
N GLY A 20 25.70 -21.65 26.86
CA GLY A 20 27.16 -21.67 27.01
C GLY A 20 27.84 -20.67 26.09
N ALA A 21 28.62 -21.18 25.13
CA ALA A 21 29.38 -20.43 24.12
C ALA A 21 28.56 -20.01 22.88
N TYR A 22 27.26 -20.32 22.80
CA TYR A 22 26.43 -20.11 21.61
C TYR A 22 25.19 -19.24 21.88
N ASN A 23 24.86 -18.36 20.93
CA ASN A 23 23.62 -17.57 20.88
C ASN A 23 22.92 -17.76 19.52
N THR A 24 21.61 -17.55 19.50
CA THR A 24 20.74 -17.68 18.33
C THR A 24 19.67 -16.60 18.33
N GLN A 25 19.40 -16.03 17.16
CA GLN A 25 18.23 -15.22 16.87
C GLN A 25 17.52 -15.80 15.65
N PHE A 26 16.21 -16.00 15.76
CA PHE A 26 15.30 -16.25 14.65
C PHE A 26 14.44 -15.01 14.43
N ALA A 27 14.18 -14.66 13.17
CA ALA A 27 13.33 -13.54 12.77
C ALA A 27 12.48 -13.88 11.54
N LEU A 28 11.22 -13.46 11.55
CA LEU A 28 10.29 -13.57 10.42
C LEU A 28 9.56 -12.24 10.18
N SER A 29 9.52 -11.80 8.93
CA SER A 29 8.69 -10.71 8.43
C SER A 29 7.72 -11.26 7.39
N PRO A 30 6.47 -11.57 7.78
CA PRO A 30 5.47 -12.10 6.86
C PRO A 30 5.23 -11.20 5.66
N ASP A 31 5.14 -9.88 5.87
CA ASP A 31 4.88 -8.89 4.82
C ASP A 31 5.88 -8.93 3.67
N HIS A 32 7.15 -9.24 3.97
CA HIS A 32 8.22 -9.27 2.98
C HIS A 32 8.53 -10.68 2.48
N GLY A 33 7.89 -11.72 3.04
CA GLY A 33 8.33 -13.09 2.85
C GLY A 33 9.78 -13.32 3.30
N LEU A 34 10.30 -12.50 4.22
CA LEU A 34 11.68 -12.54 4.69
C LEU A 34 11.76 -13.31 6.02
N GLY A 35 12.65 -14.29 6.10
CA GLY A 35 13.03 -14.91 7.36
C GLY A 35 14.55 -15.09 7.43
N PHE A 36 15.12 -14.91 8.62
CA PHE A 36 16.56 -15.11 8.82
C PHE A 36 16.88 -15.66 10.21
N VAL A 37 18.02 -16.34 10.28
CA VAL A 37 18.58 -16.88 11.53
C VAL A 37 20.01 -16.39 11.68
N VAL A 38 20.33 -15.81 12.83
CA VAL A 38 21.69 -15.42 13.19
C VAL A 38 22.17 -16.33 14.30
N LEU A 39 23.29 -17.01 14.06
CA LEU A 39 23.97 -17.86 15.03
C LEU A 39 25.32 -17.22 15.35
N THR A 40 25.59 -16.96 16.63
CA THR A 40 26.90 -16.48 17.07
C THR A 40 27.51 -17.43 18.07
N ALA A 41 28.80 -17.69 17.92
CA ALA A 41 29.60 -18.48 18.85
C ALA A 41 30.79 -17.64 19.30
N GLY A 42 31.25 -17.85 20.53
CA GLY A 42 32.39 -17.13 21.06
C GLY A 42 32.83 -17.67 22.41
N GLN A 43 33.79 -16.99 23.03
CA GLN A 43 34.25 -17.35 24.35
C GLN A 43 33.10 -17.33 25.36
N SER A 44 33.10 -18.30 26.28
CA SER A 44 32.14 -18.32 27.37
C SER A 44 32.25 -17.01 28.19
N PRO A 45 31.15 -16.45 28.69
CA PRO A 45 31.19 -15.29 29.59
C PRO A 45 32.05 -15.53 30.83
N SER A 46 32.32 -16.81 31.15
CA SER A 46 33.17 -17.21 32.27
C SER A 46 34.68 -17.00 32.05
N ILE A 47 35.13 -16.67 30.83
CA ILE A 47 36.56 -16.53 30.48
C ILE A 47 36.93 -15.18 29.83
N GLY A 48 35.98 -14.24 29.70
CA GLY A 48 36.21 -12.91 29.11
C GLY A 48 34.92 -12.14 28.81
N PRO A 49 35.02 -10.91 28.26
CA PRO A 49 33.85 -10.11 27.91
C PRO A 49 33.04 -10.78 26.79
N ASP A 50 31.73 -10.94 27.02
CA ASP A 50 30.83 -11.55 26.06
C ASP A 50 30.41 -10.57 24.95
N LEU A 51 31.04 -10.71 23.78
CA LEU A 51 30.72 -9.91 22.59
C LEU A 51 29.67 -10.55 21.68
N ARG A 52 29.18 -11.76 21.98
CA ARG A 52 28.32 -12.51 21.07
C ARG A 52 26.95 -11.87 20.91
N PHE A 53 26.39 -11.36 22.02
CA PHE A 53 25.14 -10.62 22.01
C PHE A 53 25.22 -9.31 21.21
N PRO A 54 26.20 -8.40 21.45
CA PRO A 54 26.31 -7.19 20.63
C PRO A 54 26.64 -7.50 19.15
N THR A 55 27.44 -8.52 18.86
CA THR A 55 27.66 -8.97 17.47
C THR A 55 26.37 -9.45 16.82
N MET A 56 25.56 -10.25 17.50
CA MET A 56 24.25 -10.71 17.01
C MET A 56 23.32 -9.53 16.75
N GLN A 57 23.25 -8.55 17.68
CA GLN A 57 22.44 -7.35 17.51
C GLN A 57 22.89 -6.50 16.32
N LEU A 58 24.20 -6.36 16.11
CA LEU A 58 24.73 -5.65 14.95
C LEU A 58 24.35 -6.35 13.63
N ILE A 59 24.47 -7.67 13.56
CA ILE A 59 24.08 -8.45 12.37
C ILE A 59 22.57 -8.33 12.14
N ASN A 60 21.74 -8.49 13.18
CA ASN A 60 20.29 -8.31 13.09
C ASN A 60 19.95 -6.94 12.51
N LYS A 61 20.56 -5.87 13.05
CA LYS A 61 20.37 -4.50 12.58
C LYS A 61 20.76 -4.33 11.12
N MET A 62 21.94 -4.83 10.72
CA MET A 62 22.40 -4.74 9.32
C MET A 62 21.45 -5.44 8.37
N ILE A 63 20.96 -6.64 8.72
CA ILE A 63 20.00 -7.38 7.91
C ILE A 63 18.71 -6.57 7.78
N THR A 64 18.12 -6.11 8.89
CA THR A 64 16.83 -5.43 8.84
C THR A 64 16.90 -4.08 8.14
N GLU A 65 17.93 -3.27 8.40
CA GLU A 65 18.11 -1.96 7.77
C GLU A 65 18.45 -2.04 6.28
N THR A 66 18.97 -3.18 5.81
CA THR A 66 19.27 -3.37 4.39
C THR A 66 18.11 -4.03 3.65
N MET A 67 17.59 -5.13 4.20
CA MET A 67 16.67 -6.01 3.47
C MET A 67 15.24 -5.47 3.48
N VAL A 68 14.77 -4.89 4.60
CA VAL A 68 13.39 -4.35 4.66
C VAL A 68 13.21 -3.23 3.63
N PRO A 69 14.06 -2.18 3.57
CA PRO A 69 13.93 -1.15 2.54
C PRO A 69 14.11 -1.68 1.11
N ALA A 70 15.01 -2.66 0.91
CA ALA A 70 15.23 -3.25 -0.41
C ALA A 70 13.99 -4.00 -0.93
N PHE A 71 13.31 -4.76 -0.07
CA PHE A 71 12.08 -5.44 -0.44
C PHE A 71 10.92 -4.48 -0.68
N GLU A 72 10.79 -3.41 0.13
CA GLU A 72 9.81 -2.35 -0.13
C GLU A 72 10.04 -1.68 -1.50
N ALA A 73 11.28 -1.35 -1.81
CA ALA A 73 11.65 -0.76 -3.10
C ALA A 73 11.37 -1.73 -4.27
N ALA A 74 11.69 -3.00 -4.11
CA ALA A 74 11.40 -4.02 -5.11
C ALA A 74 9.89 -4.21 -5.33
N ALA A 75 9.11 -4.24 -4.25
CA ALA A 75 7.64 -4.32 -4.32
C ALA A 75 7.04 -3.11 -5.03
N GLN A 76 7.53 -1.90 -4.72
CA GLN A 76 7.10 -0.68 -5.39
C GLN A 76 7.43 -0.68 -6.88
N GLN A 77 8.64 -1.10 -7.26
CA GLN A 77 9.04 -1.24 -8.68
C GLN A 77 8.19 -2.26 -9.42
N GLN A 78 7.92 -3.41 -8.80
CA GLN A 78 7.07 -4.44 -9.37
C GLN A 78 5.63 -3.96 -9.54
N ALA A 79 5.08 -3.26 -8.54
CA ALA A 79 3.75 -2.67 -8.61
C ALA A 79 3.64 -1.60 -9.71
N ALA A 80 4.68 -0.76 -9.86
CA ALA A 80 4.76 0.22 -10.94
C ALA A 80 4.77 -0.46 -12.31
N LYS A 81 5.63 -1.47 -12.51
CA LYS A 81 5.69 -2.25 -13.75
C LYS A 81 4.34 -2.89 -14.08
N ASN A 82 3.72 -3.52 -13.09
CA ASN A 82 2.55 -4.35 -13.31
C ASN A 82 1.27 -3.54 -13.46
N PHE A 83 1.02 -2.54 -12.61
CA PHE A 83 -0.29 -1.88 -12.51
C PHE A 83 -0.29 -0.41 -12.95
N ALA A 84 0.84 0.31 -12.92
CA ALA A 84 0.84 1.70 -13.31
C ALA A 84 0.61 1.87 -14.81
N GLY A 85 -0.16 2.88 -15.19
CA GLY A 85 -0.52 3.13 -16.57
C GLY A 85 -1.89 3.79 -16.70
N ARG A 86 -2.25 4.12 -17.94
CA ARG A 86 -3.55 4.68 -18.26
C ARG A 86 -4.52 3.57 -18.63
N TYR A 87 -5.74 3.66 -18.14
CA TYR A 87 -6.82 2.73 -18.43
C TYR A 87 -7.99 3.51 -18.98
N GLY A 88 -8.66 2.98 -20.00
CA GLY A 88 -9.86 3.63 -20.50
C GLY A 88 -10.75 2.74 -21.34
N SER A 89 -11.96 3.22 -21.59
CA SER A 89 -12.98 2.57 -22.41
C SER A 89 -12.47 2.08 -23.77
N SER A 90 -13.12 1.05 -24.30
CA SER A 90 -12.79 0.45 -25.60
C SER A 90 -13.18 1.31 -26.82
N GLY A 91 -13.89 2.43 -26.60
CA GLY A 91 -14.28 3.40 -27.62
C GLY A 91 -15.76 3.32 -28.05
N ASN A 92 -16.47 2.26 -27.67
CA ASN A 92 -17.90 2.06 -27.98
C ASN A 92 -18.85 2.50 -26.86
N ASP A 93 -18.31 3.03 -25.76
CA ASP A 93 -19.11 3.46 -24.62
C ASP A 93 -19.76 4.82 -24.88
N SER A 94 -21.04 4.95 -24.54
CA SER A 94 -21.79 6.22 -24.66
C SER A 94 -21.21 7.34 -23.80
N ILE A 95 -20.53 6.99 -22.70
CA ILE A 95 -19.78 7.90 -21.85
C ILE A 95 -18.38 7.29 -21.68
N PRO A 96 -17.33 7.87 -22.30
CA PRO A 96 -15.98 7.35 -22.19
C PRO A 96 -15.47 7.54 -20.75
N MET A 97 -14.90 6.48 -20.18
CA MET A 97 -14.27 6.52 -18.86
C MET A 97 -12.77 6.26 -18.97
N ALA A 98 -12.00 6.91 -18.09
CA ALA A 98 -10.56 6.74 -18.02
C ALA A 98 -10.03 7.00 -16.61
N LEU A 99 -9.01 6.25 -16.20
CA LEU A 99 -8.18 6.54 -15.02
C LEU A 99 -6.70 6.37 -15.36
N GLU A 100 -5.86 6.98 -14.54
CA GLU A 100 -4.42 6.77 -14.52
C GLU A 100 -4.01 6.19 -13.17
N VAL A 101 -3.41 5.01 -13.19
CA VAL A 101 -2.81 4.39 -12.01
C VAL A 101 -1.35 4.82 -11.95
N VAL A 102 -0.93 5.34 -10.80
CA VAL A 102 0.45 5.75 -10.53
C VAL A 102 1.05 4.96 -9.37
N ALA A 103 2.35 4.77 -9.41
CA ALA A 103 3.14 4.15 -8.34
C ALA A 103 4.40 4.97 -8.11
N GLY A 104 4.99 4.90 -6.91
CA GLY A 104 6.22 5.63 -6.60
C GLY A 104 6.03 7.15 -6.48
N ASP A 105 4.80 7.62 -6.28
CA ASP A 105 4.46 9.04 -6.18
C ASP A 105 4.57 9.60 -4.76
N GLY A 106 5.27 8.89 -3.88
CA GLY A 106 5.46 9.26 -2.47
C GLY A 106 4.32 8.84 -1.55
N GLY A 107 3.20 8.31 -2.05
CA GLY A 107 2.11 7.74 -1.25
C GLY A 107 2.25 6.23 -1.01
N LEU A 108 1.50 5.68 -0.05
CA LEU A 108 1.33 4.22 0.15
C LEU A 108 0.32 3.66 -0.86
N GLY A 109 0.44 2.39 -1.25
CA GLY A 109 -0.44 1.79 -2.27
C GLY A 109 -0.27 2.42 -3.67
N LEU A 110 -1.18 2.11 -4.59
CA LEU A 110 -1.22 2.68 -5.94
C LEU A 110 -2.12 3.92 -5.97
N GLY A 111 -1.65 5.04 -6.50
CA GLY A 111 -2.48 6.23 -6.66
C GLY A 111 -3.38 6.15 -7.89
N VAL A 112 -4.58 6.73 -7.81
CA VAL A 112 -5.46 6.95 -8.96
C VAL A 112 -5.56 8.44 -9.26
N ARG A 113 -5.37 8.80 -10.52
CA ARG A 113 -5.46 10.16 -11.06
C ARG A 113 -6.35 10.19 -12.29
N ASN A 114 -6.77 11.40 -12.67
CA ASN A 114 -7.53 11.62 -13.90
C ASN A 114 -8.73 10.67 -14.03
N TRP A 115 -9.42 10.38 -12.92
CA TRP A 115 -10.55 9.46 -12.91
C TRP A 115 -11.78 10.16 -13.47
N THR A 116 -12.11 9.90 -14.72
CA THR A 116 -13.14 10.64 -15.46
C THR A 116 -14.21 9.75 -16.05
N GLY A 117 -15.42 10.32 -16.15
CA GLY A 117 -16.53 9.78 -16.93
C GLY A 117 -17.15 10.89 -17.78
N GLY A 118 -16.84 10.89 -19.08
CA GLY A 118 -17.14 12.01 -19.96
C GLY A 118 -16.38 13.26 -19.53
N GLN A 119 -17.12 14.30 -19.14
CA GLN A 119 -16.54 15.56 -18.63
C GLN A 119 -16.45 15.62 -17.10
N LEU A 120 -16.95 14.60 -16.41
CA LEU A 120 -17.01 14.57 -14.96
C LEU A 120 -15.72 14.03 -14.36
N ASP A 121 -15.15 14.75 -13.39
CA ASP A 121 -14.12 14.21 -12.50
C ASP A 121 -14.81 13.38 -11.42
N LEU A 122 -14.71 12.05 -11.55
CA LEU A 122 -15.40 11.10 -10.70
C LEU A 122 -14.84 11.06 -9.28
N LEU A 123 -13.56 11.41 -9.10
CA LEU A 123 -12.92 11.46 -7.78
C LEU A 123 -13.43 12.68 -7.00
N LYS A 124 -13.47 13.86 -7.64
CA LYS A 124 -14.07 15.06 -7.06
C LYS A 124 -15.56 14.90 -6.80
N SER A 125 -16.28 14.33 -7.76
CA SER A 125 -17.72 14.07 -7.63
C SER A 125 -18.03 13.20 -6.42
N TYR A 126 -17.24 12.14 -6.21
CA TYR A 126 -17.39 11.25 -5.07
C TYR A 126 -17.23 12.01 -3.75
N VAL A 127 -16.13 12.74 -3.58
CA VAL A 127 -15.85 13.44 -2.31
C VAL A 127 -16.86 14.56 -2.05
N ALA A 128 -17.23 15.32 -3.09
CA ALA A 128 -18.26 16.36 -2.97
C ALA A 128 -19.60 15.75 -2.51
N ALA A 129 -20.03 14.64 -3.11
CA ALA A 129 -21.25 13.93 -2.72
C ALA A 129 -21.21 13.42 -1.28
N MET A 130 -20.09 12.84 -0.84
CA MET A 130 -19.91 12.36 0.54
C MET A 130 -19.91 13.51 1.57
N GLN A 131 -19.48 14.70 1.17
CA GLN A 131 -19.51 15.90 2.01
C GLN A 131 -20.84 16.67 1.93
N GLY A 132 -21.80 16.24 1.09
CA GLY A 132 -23.03 16.98 0.86
C GLY A 132 -22.80 18.37 0.24
N SER A 133 -21.76 18.50 -0.58
CA SER A 133 -21.27 19.75 -1.17
C SER A 133 -21.15 19.64 -2.70
N THR A 134 -20.71 20.71 -3.35
CA THR A 134 -20.42 20.74 -4.79
C THR A 134 -18.92 20.57 -5.06
N ILE A 135 -18.53 20.26 -6.31
CA ILE A 135 -17.11 20.11 -6.68
C ILE A 135 -16.36 21.44 -6.46
N GLU A 136 -17.05 22.56 -6.66
CA GLU A 136 -16.55 23.92 -6.46
C GLU A 136 -16.25 24.25 -4.99
N ASP A 137 -16.90 23.55 -4.05
CA ASP A 137 -16.71 23.75 -2.60
C ASP A 137 -15.48 23.00 -2.06
N LEU A 138 -14.89 22.09 -2.84
CA LEU A 138 -13.74 21.29 -2.42
C LEU A 138 -12.51 22.19 -2.23
N LYS A 139 -12.01 22.24 -0.99
CA LYS A 139 -10.83 23.04 -0.63
C LYS A 139 -9.51 22.36 -0.96
N GLU A 140 -9.52 21.03 -1.07
CA GLU A 140 -8.36 20.21 -1.35
C GLU A 140 -8.63 19.23 -2.49
N GLU A 141 -7.58 18.89 -3.21
CA GLU A 141 -7.65 17.87 -4.24
C GLU A 141 -7.83 16.49 -3.59
N PRO A 142 -8.94 15.79 -3.81
CA PRO A 142 -9.13 14.46 -3.24
C PRO A 142 -8.11 13.47 -3.81
N SER A 143 -7.82 12.42 -3.05
CA SER A 143 -6.96 11.34 -3.50
C SER A 143 -7.63 9.98 -3.35
N LEU A 144 -7.24 9.04 -4.19
CA LEU A 144 -7.70 7.65 -4.14
C LEU A 144 -6.48 6.75 -4.22
N ARG A 145 -6.31 5.89 -3.20
CA ARG A 145 -5.23 4.91 -3.11
C ARG A 145 -5.80 3.49 -3.18
N LEU A 146 -5.24 2.65 -4.06
CA LEU A 146 -5.61 1.26 -4.21
C LEU A 146 -4.65 0.39 -3.39
N TYR A 147 -5.22 -0.42 -2.50
CA TYR A 147 -4.50 -1.40 -1.69
C TYR A 147 -4.94 -2.82 -2.06
N PRO A 148 -4.01 -3.77 -2.25
CA PRO A 148 -4.36 -5.16 -2.51
C PRO A 148 -5.03 -5.77 -1.28
N VAL A 149 -6.00 -6.65 -1.49
CA VAL A 149 -6.73 -7.33 -0.40
C VAL A 149 -6.49 -8.84 -0.34
N ASP A 150 -5.38 -9.30 -0.92
CA ASP A 150 -4.98 -10.71 -1.04
C ASP A 150 -6.01 -11.66 -1.69
N LEU A 151 -7.09 -11.11 -2.25
CA LEU A 151 -8.04 -11.83 -3.07
C LEU A 151 -7.54 -11.83 -4.53
N ARG A 152 -7.04 -12.98 -4.96
CA ARG A 152 -6.47 -13.19 -6.29
C ARG A 152 -6.77 -14.59 -6.81
N ASP A 153 -6.85 -14.71 -8.13
CA ASP A 153 -6.80 -15.99 -8.85
C ASP A 153 -5.63 -16.00 -9.86
N ALA A 154 -5.63 -16.94 -10.80
CA ALA A 154 -4.57 -17.07 -11.80
C ALA A 154 -4.43 -15.85 -12.75
N SER A 155 -5.48 -15.04 -12.89
CA SER A 155 -5.56 -13.95 -13.87
C SER A 155 -6.12 -12.65 -13.31
N GLN A 156 -6.59 -12.63 -12.07
CA GLN A 156 -7.24 -11.49 -11.45
C GLN A 156 -6.66 -11.17 -10.07
N VAL A 157 -6.53 -9.87 -9.78
CA VAL A 157 -6.09 -9.36 -8.48
C VAL A 157 -7.03 -8.26 -8.03
N ALA A 158 -7.62 -8.41 -6.85
CA ALA A 158 -8.55 -7.44 -6.29
C ALA A 158 -7.83 -6.41 -5.40
N PHE A 159 -8.31 -5.17 -5.52
CA PHE A 159 -7.89 -4.03 -4.74
C PHE A 159 -9.10 -3.34 -4.13
N ARG A 160 -8.87 -2.64 -3.02
CA ARG A 160 -9.80 -1.70 -2.42
C ARG A 160 -9.25 -0.29 -2.51
N GLY A 161 -10.11 0.62 -2.92
CA GLY A 161 -9.86 2.05 -2.93
C GLY A 161 -10.08 2.67 -1.56
N VAL A 162 -9.16 3.52 -1.14
CA VAL A 162 -9.32 4.39 0.02
C VAL A 162 -9.33 5.82 -0.49
N TYR A 163 -10.45 6.50 -0.29
CA TYR A 163 -10.63 7.90 -0.67
C TYR A 163 -10.08 8.77 0.46
N GLU A 164 -8.88 9.32 0.29
CA GLU A 164 -8.16 10.09 1.31
C GLU A 164 -8.26 11.59 1.01
N SER A 165 -8.47 12.41 2.05
CA SER A 165 -8.30 13.87 2.01
C SER A 165 -6.89 14.22 2.50
N TYR A 166 -6.16 15.10 1.79
CA TYR A 166 -4.78 15.46 2.18
C TYR A 166 -4.66 16.11 3.56
N THR A 167 -5.77 16.62 4.12
CA THR A 167 -5.89 17.05 5.52
C THR A 167 -5.65 15.93 6.54
N GLU A 168 -5.84 14.67 6.16
CA GLU A 168 -5.58 13.52 6.99
C GLU A 168 -4.08 13.24 6.95
N GLY A 169 -3.33 13.85 7.88
CA GLY A 169 -1.97 13.40 8.16
C GLY A 169 -1.92 11.88 8.36
N ASN A 170 -0.75 11.25 8.28
CA ASN A 170 -0.70 9.81 8.56
C ASN A 170 -1.05 9.55 10.05
N ALA A 171 -1.75 8.45 10.35
CA ALA A 171 -2.09 8.05 11.73
C ALA A 171 -0.85 7.83 12.64
N PHE A 172 0.34 7.89 12.06
CA PHE A 172 1.64 7.77 12.71
C PHE A 172 2.37 9.13 12.80
N SER A 173 1.68 10.24 12.57
CA SER A 173 2.26 11.58 12.54
C SER A 173 2.45 12.03 13.98
N THR A 174 3.65 11.78 14.48
CA THR A 174 4.01 11.81 15.90
C THR A 174 3.99 13.19 16.57
N SER A 175 3.51 14.26 15.94
CA SER A 175 3.64 15.59 16.54
C SER A 175 2.53 15.94 17.54
N GLU A 176 1.33 15.36 17.46
CA GLU A 176 0.21 15.79 18.31
C GLU A 176 -0.99 14.81 18.39
N THR A 177 -0.82 13.53 18.01
CA THR A 177 -1.92 12.55 17.92
C THR A 177 -2.72 12.43 19.21
N ARG A 178 -3.91 13.01 19.22
CA ARG A 178 -4.93 12.79 20.25
C ARG A 178 -5.53 11.39 20.05
N PRO A 179 -5.96 10.69 21.11
CA PRO A 179 -6.45 9.31 21.03
C PRO A 179 -7.70 9.11 20.13
N PHE A 180 -8.34 10.19 19.66
CA PHE A 180 -9.51 10.16 18.80
C PHE A 180 -9.34 10.98 17.50
N GLU A 181 -8.11 11.33 17.11
CA GLU A 181 -7.90 11.96 15.81
C GLU A 181 -8.02 10.92 14.69
N GLY A 182 -9.03 11.10 13.83
CA GLY A 182 -9.42 10.20 12.76
C GLY A 182 -8.52 10.27 11.54
N TYR A 183 -7.19 10.26 11.71
CA TYR A 183 -6.24 10.22 10.60
C TYR A 183 -6.32 8.95 9.72
N CYS A 184 -7.05 7.93 10.20
CA CYS A 184 -7.44 6.76 9.43
C CYS A 184 -8.93 6.74 9.07
N ALA A 185 -9.67 7.84 9.23
CA ALA A 185 -11.11 7.89 9.00
C ALA A 185 -11.47 7.54 7.55
N ALA A 186 -10.61 7.85 6.58
CA ALA A 186 -10.75 7.41 5.20
C ALA A 186 -10.95 5.88 5.07
N TRP A 187 -10.32 5.07 5.93
CA TRP A 187 -10.51 3.61 5.94
C TRP A 187 -11.89 3.17 6.42
N GLY A 188 -12.59 4.02 7.18
CA GLY A 188 -13.98 3.76 7.59
C GLY A 188 -14.97 3.79 6.42
N GLY A 189 -14.62 4.42 5.30
CA GLY A 189 -15.43 4.46 4.09
C GLY A 189 -15.21 3.29 3.11
N VAL A 190 -14.30 2.36 3.41
CA VAL A 190 -14.07 1.21 2.52
C VAL A 190 -15.34 0.37 2.41
N SER A 191 -15.68 -0.08 1.19
CA SER A 191 -16.95 -0.72 0.82
C SER A 191 -18.20 0.16 0.85
N GLU A 192 -18.06 1.48 1.05
CA GLU A 192 -19.17 2.45 1.03
C GLU A 192 -18.82 3.70 0.21
N PRO A 193 -19.82 4.39 -0.37
CA PRO A 193 -21.17 3.92 -0.67
C PRO A 193 -21.17 2.77 -1.70
N GLN A 194 -22.29 2.06 -1.77
CA GLN A 194 -22.47 0.94 -2.69
C GLN A 194 -23.44 1.27 -3.82
N TYR A 195 -23.15 0.75 -5.02
CA TYR A 195 -24.07 0.76 -6.15
C TYR A 195 -24.42 -0.67 -6.59
N GLY A 196 -25.61 -1.13 -6.20
CA GLY A 196 -26.07 -2.50 -6.46
C GLY A 196 -25.24 -3.55 -5.73
N ASN A 197 -25.03 -3.35 -4.42
CA ASN A 197 -24.24 -4.20 -3.52
C ASN A 197 -22.74 -4.34 -3.86
N VAL A 198 -22.21 -3.37 -4.61
CA VAL A 198 -20.79 -3.28 -4.95
C VAL A 198 -20.28 -1.92 -4.51
N GLY A 199 -19.22 -1.89 -3.71
CA GLY A 199 -18.57 -0.65 -3.28
C GLY A 199 -17.98 0.12 -4.46
N LEU A 200 -18.03 1.45 -4.41
CA LEU A 200 -17.40 2.30 -5.42
C LEU A 200 -15.87 2.22 -5.41
N ASP A 201 -15.31 1.67 -4.34
CA ASP A 201 -13.90 1.40 -4.10
C ASP A 201 -13.41 0.04 -4.61
N ASP A 202 -14.22 -0.69 -5.37
CA ASP A 202 -13.94 -2.08 -5.75
C ASP A 202 -13.28 -2.19 -7.14
N PHE A 203 -11.97 -2.46 -7.16
CA PHE A 203 -11.15 -2.54 -8.37
C PHE A 203 -10.59 -3.95 -8.55
N VAL A 204 -10.80 -4.55 -9.72
CA VAL A 204 -10.26 -5.87 -10.05
C VAL A 204 -9.41 -5.78 -11.32
N PHE A 205 -8.10 -5.94 -11.18
CA PHE A 205 -7.21 -5.97 -12.32
C PHE A 205 -7.21 -7.36 -12.95
N THR A 206 -7.28 -7.41 -14.28
CA THR A 206 -6.93 -8.63 -15.03
C THR A 206 -5.46 -8.51 -15.46
N ILE A 207 -4.67 -9.55 -15.21
CA ILE A 207 -3.23 -9.60 -15.46
C ILE A 207 -2.88 -10.66 -16.51
N ASP A 208 -1.80 -10.42 -17.26
CA ASP A 208 -1.19 -11.41 -18.16
C ASP A 208 -0.32 -12.43 -17.40
N GLN A 209 0.35 -13.32 -18.14
CA GLN A 209 1.19 -14.38 -17.57
C GLN A 209 2.41 -13.83 -16.83
N GLU A 210 2.86 -12.63 -17.18
CA GLU A 210 3.95 -11.90 -16.55
C GLU A 210 3.48 -11.08 -15.33
N GLY A 211 2.18 -11.12 -15.01
CA GLY A 211 1.56 -10.40 -13.90
C GLY A 211 1.28 -8.93 -14.20
N LYS A 212 1.43 -8.49 -15.45
CA LYS A 212 1.17 -7.12 -15.88
C LYS A 212 -0.32 -6.95 -16.16
N ALA A 213 -0.91 -5.91 -15.58
CA ALA A 213 -2.32 -5.60 -15.78
C ALA A 213 -2.60 -5.23 -17.24
N ILE A 214 -3.64 -5.83 -17.81
CA ILE A 214 -4.14 -5.57 -19.17
C ILE A 214 -5.49 -4.84 -19.15
N SER A 215 -6.23 -4.96 -18.05
CA SER A 215 -7.47 -4.22 -17.80
C SER A 215 -7.73 -4.06 -16.31
N VAL A 216 -8.64 -3.16 -15.98
CA VAL A 216 -9.21 -3.00 -14.64
C VAL A 216 -10.72 -2.96 -14.76
N ASP A 217 -11.41 -3.83 -14.03
CA ASP A 217 -12.85 -3.74 -13.80
C ASP A 217 -13.09 -2.87 -12.57
N VAL A 218 -13.65 -1.69 -12.80
CA VAL A 218 -14.09 -0.79 -11.74
C VAL A 218 -15.52 -1.17 -11.41
N ARG A 219 -15.69 -2.12 -10.49
CA ARG A 219 -16.94 -2.86 -10.32
C ARG A 219 -18.08 -1.94 -9.89
N GLY A 220 -17.81 -0.97 -9.03
CA GLY A 220 -18.78 0.04 -8.61
C GLY A 220 -19.26 0.95 -9.75
N ALA A 221 -18.39 1.25 -10.73
CA ALA A 221 -18.76 1.98 -11.94
C ALA A 221 -19.38 1.08 -13.04
N ARG A 222 -19.35 -0.25 -12.85
CA ARG A 222 -19.76 -1.27 -13.83
C ARG A 222 -19.10 -1.06 -15.18
N ARG A 223 -17.78 -0.88 -15.15
CA ARG A 223 -16.96 -0.63 -16.35
C ARG A 223 -15.64 -1.36 -16.27
N MET A 224 -15.36 -2.09 -17.35
CA MET A 224 -14.04 -2.61 -17.64
C MET A 224 -13.27 -1.62 -18.50
N LEU A 225 -12.08 -1.24 -18.05
CA LEU A 225 -11.19 -0.30 -18.71
C LEU A 225 -9.94 -1.01 -19.17
N LEU A 226 -9.59 -0.85 -20.44
CA LEU A 226 -8.42 -1.48 -21.02
C LEU A 226 -7.19 -0.61 -20.77
N ARG A 227 -6.06 -1.24 -20.42
CA ARG A 227 -4.79 -0.53 -20.33
C ARG A 227 -4.44 0.03 -21.71
N LYS A 228 -4.09 1.29 -21.74
CA LYS A 228 -3.56 2.01 -22.90
C LYS A 228 -2.04 1.93 -22.83
N GLY A 229 -1.41 1.76 -24.00
CA GLY A 229 0.01 1.41 -24.22
C GLY A 229 0.99 1.85 -23.16
#